data_AF-A0A952FRZ4-F1
#
_entry.id   AF-A0A952FRZ4-F1
#
_cell.length_a   1.000
_cell.length_b   1.000
_cell.length_c   1.000
_cell.angle_alpha   90.00
_cell.angle_beta   90.00
_cell.angle_gamma   90.00
#
_symmetry.space_group_name_H-M   'P 1'
#
loop_
_entity.id
_entity.type
_entity.pdbx_description
1 polymer ?
#
loop_
_entity_poly.entity_id
_entity_poly.type
_entity_poly.pdbx_seq_one_letter_code
_entity_poly.pdbx_strand_id
1 'polypeptide(L)'
;MAHTFEIRKNKAGEFVAYFLYNSETIFWTEGYSSKASAKNAIDSIRKNGPAAEIEDTTLTADIKKAALSRGPLFFIYLKRDHPI
;
A
#
# COMPACT_ATOMS: atom_id res chain seq x y z
N MET A 1 3.56 -2.82 -25.96
CA MET A 1 3.28 -3.04 -24.53
C MET A 1 2.47 -1.86 -24.00
N ALA A 2 1.34 -2.11 -23.33
CA ALA A 2 0.46 -1.05 -22.86
C ALA A 2 -0.01 -1.31 -21.43
N HIS A 3 -0.02 -0.25 -20.63
CA HIS A 3 -0.64 -0.24 -19.31
C HIS A 3 -2.12 0.11 -19.44
N THR A 4 -2.99 -0.64 -18.76
CA THR A 4 -4.45 -0.44 -18.84
C THR A 4 -5.07 -0.56 -17.45
N PHE A 5 -6.13 0.22 -17.22
CA PHE A 5 -7.01 0.04 -16.07
C PHE A 5 -8.27 -0.73 -16.47
N GLU A 6 -8.62 -1.76 -15.72
CA GLU A 6 -9.86 -2.51 -15.89
C GLU A 6 -10.70 -2.47 -14.63
N ILE A 7 -12.02 -2.30 -14.75
CA ILE A 7 -12.94 -2.47 -13.62
C ILE A 7 -13.65 -3.79 -13.80
N ARG A 8 -13.48 -4.70 -12.84
CA ARG A 8 -14.14 -6.02 -12.81
C ARG A 8 -15.06 -6.11 -11.59
N LYS A 9 -16.02 -7.03 -11.62
CA LYS A 9 -16.80 -7.39 -10.44
C LYS A 9 -16.21 -8.63 -9.78
N ASN A 10 -16.03 -8.61 -8.46
CA ASN A 10 -15.62 -9.78 -7.71
C ASN A 10 -16.82 -10.71 -7.41
N LYS A 11 -16.57 -11.84 -6.75
CA LYS A 11 -17.63 -12.80 -6.37
C LYS A 11 -18.68 -12.22 -5.41
N ALA A 12 -18.32 -11.18 -4.65
CA ALA A 12 -19.23 -10.46 -3.76
C ALA A 12 -20.07 -9.38 -4.48
N GLY A 13 -19.87 -9.19 -5.79
CA GLY A 13 -20.59 -8.20 -6.59
C GLY A 13 -20.00 -6.79 -6.52
N GLU A 14 -18.88 -6.62 -5.85
CA GLU A 14 -18.18 -5.34 -5.68
C GLU A 14 -17.31 -5.02 -6.90
N PHE A 15 -17.13 -3.73 -7.17
CA PHE A 15 -16.33 -3.22 -8.28
C PHE A 15 -14.88 -3.02 -7.83
N VAL A 16 -13.95 -3.68 -8.51
CA VAL A 16 -12.51 -3.61 -8.23
C VAL A 16 -11.79 -3.04 -9.44
N ALA A 17 -10.90 -2.07 -9.23
CA ALA A 17 -10.04 -1.53 -10.27
C ALA A 17 -8.72 -2.29 -10.31
N TYR A 18 -8.33 -2.75 -11.48
CA TYR A 18 -7.09 -3.49 -11.75
C TYR A 18 -6.16 -2.64 -12.61
N PHE A 19 -4.87 -2.66 -12.30
CA PHE A 19 -3.82 -2.11 -13.15
C PHE A 19 -3.04 -3.25 -13.80
N LEU A 20 -3.00 -3.24 -15.12
CA LEU A 20 -2.43 -4.31 -15.93
C LEU A 20 -1.25 -3.82 -16.77
N TYR A 21 -0.36 -4.76 -17.08
CA TYR A 21 0.65 -4.62 -18.12
C TYR A 21 0.67 -5.88 -18.97
N ASN A 22 0.48 -5.73 -20.28
CA ASN A 22 0.40 -6.86 -21.22
C ASN A 22 -0.62 -7.94 -20.78
N SER A 23 -1.81 -7.51 -20.33
CA SER A 23 -2.89 -8.38 -19.84
C SER A 23 -2.60 -9.12 -18.52
N GLU A 24 -1.46 -8.89 -17.89
CA GLU A 24 -1.16 -9.41 -16.55
C GLU A 24 -1.48 -8.36 -15.49
N THR A 25 -2.06 -8.79 -14.37
CA THR A 25 -2.39 -7.90 -13.25
C THR A 25 -1.16 -7.60 -12.42
N ILE A 26 -0.82 -6.32 -12.26
CA ILE A 26 0.26 -5.86 -11.38
C ILE A 26 -0.30 -5.62 -9.97
N PHE A 27 -1.39 -4.87 -9.88
CA PHE A 27 -2.07 -4.58 -8.60
C PHE A 27 -3.57 -4.31 -8.82
N TRP A 28 -4.33 -4.30 -7.73
CA TRP A 28 -5.76 -3.99 -7.73
C TRP A 28 -6.17 -3.27 -6.44
N THR A 29 -7.30 -2.57 -6.48
CA THR A 29 -7.91 -1.88 -5.33
C THR A 29 -8.73 -2.83 -4.46
N GLU A 30 -9.21 -2.35 -3.33
CA GLU A 30 -10.32 -3.01 -2.63
C GLU A 30 -11.62 -2.99 -3.46
N GLY A 31 -12.60 -3.78 -3.03
CA GLY A 31 -13.94 -3.83 -3.60
C GLY A 31 -14.76 -2.60 -3.22
N TYR A 32 -15.31 -1.91 -4.22
CA TYR A 32 -16.22 -0.79 -4.03
C TYR A 32 -17.67 -1.22 -4.27
N SER A 33 -18.61 -0.59 -3.55
CA SER A 33 -20.05 -0.81 -3.78
C SER A 33 -20.56 -0.30 -5.12
N SER A 34 -19.84 0.63 -5.76
CA SER A 34 -20.26 1.25 -7.03
C SER A 34 -19.14 1.36 -8.07
N LYS A 35 -19.52 1.30 -9.36
CA LYS A 35 -18.58 1.52 -10.48
C LYS A 35 -18.00 2.94 -10.48
N ALA A 36 -18.77 3.93 -10.01
CA ALA A 36 -18.33 5.31 -9.92
C ALA A 36 -17.19 5.46 -8.91
N SER A 37 -17.29 4.81 -7.75
CA SER A 37 -16.23 4.78 -6.74
C SER A 37 -14.93 4.17 -7.29
N ALA A 38 -15.02 3.05 -8.03
CA ALA A 38 -13.86 2.45 -8.68
C ALA A 38 -13.22 3.37 -9.75
N LYS A 39 -14.04 4.13 -10.50
CA LYS A 39 -13.52 5.14 -11.44
C LYS A 39 -12.80 6.29 -10.72
N ASN A 40 -13.38 6.79 -9.63
CA ASN A 40 -12.76 7.86 -8.84
C ASN A 40 -11.41 7.42 -8.26
N ALA A 41 -11.29 6.14 -7.86
CA ALA A 41 -10.02 5.56 -7.43
C ALA A 41 -8.98 5.59 -8.57
N ILE A 42 -9.36 5.17 -9.78
CA ILE A 42 -8.49 5.23 -10.97
C ILE A 42 -8.06 6.67 -11.25
N ASP A 43 -8.98 7.64 -11.20
CA ASP A 43 -8.66 9.04 -11.47
C ASP A 43 -7.69 9.61 -10.42
N SER A 44 -7.86 9.24 -9.15
CA SER A 44 -6.90 9.59 -8.09
C SER A 44 -5.53 8.98 -8.34
N ILE A 45 -5.46 7.69 -8.70
CA ILE A 45 -4.19 7.00 -8.99
C ILE A 45 -3.51 7.65 -10.20
N ARG A 46 -4.25 7.99 -11.26
CA ARG A 46 -3.69 8.66 -12.43
C ARG A 46 -3.13 10.04 -12.09
N LYS A 47 -3.81 10.78 -11.21
CA LYS A 47 -3.42 12.13 -10.80
C LYS A 47 -2.21 12.14 -9.86
N ASN A 48 -2.21 11.25 -8.86
CA ASN A 48 -1.28 11.32 -7.74
C ASN A 48 -0.21 10.22 -7.78
N GLY A 49 -0.50 9.08 -8.42
CA GLY A 49 0.38 7.90 -8.43
C GLY A 49 1.76 8.13 -9.06
N PRO A 50 1.88 8.76 -10.25
CA PRO A 50 3.18 8.94 -10.90
C PRO A 50 4.21 9.74 -10.09
N ALA A 51 3.76 10.59 -9.16
CA ALA A 51 4.61 11.45 -8.33
C ALA A 51 4.64 11.03 -6.85
N ALA A 52 3.95 9.94 -6.49
CA ALA A 52 3.92 9.48 -5.10
C ALA A 52 5.29 8.94 -4.68
N GLU A 53 5.74 9.33 -3.50
CA GLU A 53 6.96 8.79 -2.90
C GLU A 53 6.73 7.34 -2.42
N ILE A 54 7.81 6.57 -2.37
CA ILE A 54 7.79 5.19 -1.86
C ILE A 54 8.12 5.25 -0.37
N GLU A 55 7.18 4.87 0.47
CA GLU A 55 7.39 4.70 1.92
C GLU A 55 7.44 3.20 2.26
N ASP A 56 8.61 2.73 2.72
CA ASP A 56 8.79 1.35 3.21
C ASP A 56 8.62 1.27 4.73
N THR A 57 7.48 0.73 5.18
CA THR A 57 7.17 0.59 6.60
C THR A 57 7.55 -0.76 7.19
N THR A 58 8.19 -1.65 6.44
CA THR A 58 8.48 -3.03 6.90
C THR A 58 9.39 -3.05 8.13
N LEU A 59 10.41 -2.18 8.16
CA LEU A 59 11.40 -2.14 9.25
C LEU A 59 10.88 -1.45 10.53
N THR A 60 9.98 -0.46 10.41
CA THR A 60 9.55 0.36 11.55
C THR A 60 8.56 -0.38 12.46
N ALA A 61 7.74 -1.27 11.89
CA ALA A 61 6.83 -2.12 12.64
C ALA A 61 7.59 -3.16 13.48
N ASP A 62 8.65 -3.74 12.91
CA ASP A 62 9.47 -4.76 13.58
C ASP A 62 10.28 -4.18 14.74
N ILE A 63 10.86 -2.98 14.59
CA ILE A 63 11.57 -2.30 15.68
C ILE A 63 10.62 -1.92 16.82
N LYS A 64 9.41 -1.41 16.51
CA LYS A 64 8.41 -1.08 17.53
C LYS A 64 7.93 -2.32 18.29
N LYS A 65 7.71 -3.44 17.59
CA LYS A 65 7.30 -4.71 18.20
C LYS A 65 8.43 -5.35 19.03
N ALA A 66 9.67 -5.29 18.54
CA ALA A 66 10.85 -5.76 19.26
C ALA A 66 11.17 -4.92 20.51
N ALA A 67 10.95 -3.60 20.45
CA ALA A 67 11.13 -2.72 21.60
C ALA A 67 10.05 -2.93 22.68
N LEU A 68 8.80 -3.23 22.28
CA LEU A 68 7.71 -3.50 23.21
C LEU A 68 7.84 -4.86 23.92
N SER A 69 8.43 -5.87 23.26
CA SER A 69 8.61 -7.20 23.84
C SER A 69 9.86 -7.32 24.73
N ARG A 70 10.86 -6.46 24.56
CA ARG A 70 12.15 -6.55 25.28
C ARG A 70 12.22 -5.75 26.59
N GLY A 71 11.12 -5.15 27.05
CA GLY A 71 11.04 -4.48 28.35
C GLY A 71 11.92 -3.22 28.47
N PRO A 72 11.85 -2.51 29.62
CA PRO A 72 12.40 -1.16 29.77
C PRO A 72 13.94 -1.09 29.66
N LEU A 73 14.65 -2.21 29.83
CA LEU A 73 16.12 -2.27 29.69
C LEU A 73 16.58 -2.11 28.23
N PHE A 74 15.76 -2.50 27.23
CA PHE A 74 16.10 -2.38 25.82
C PHE A 74 16.08 -0.91 25.33
N PHE A 75 15.21 -0.07 25.92
CA PHE A 75 15.15 1.37 25.64
C PHE A 75 16.38 2.13 26.15
N ILE A 76 17.02 1.66 27.22
CA ILE A 76 18.24 2.27 27.77
C ILE A 76 19.43 2.01 26.84
N TYR A 77 19.47 0.85 26.19
CA TYR A 77 20.54 0.47 25.26
C TYR A 77 20.49 1.27 23.95
N LEU A 78 19.30 1.45 23.36
CA LEU A 78 19.12 2.22 22.11
C LEU A 78 19.52 3.71 22.22
N LYS A 79 19.44 4.32 23.42
CA LYS A 79 19.89 5.71 23.63
C LYS A 79 21.41 5.86 23.76
N ARG A 80 22.19 4.77 23.80
CA ARG A 80 23.65 4.81 23.93
C ARG A 80 24.41 4.73 22.59
N ASP A 81 23.78 4.28 21.51
CA ASP A 81 24.47 3.93 20.26
C ASP A 81 24.26 4.92 19.10
N HIS A 82 23.76 6.13 19.36
CA HIS A 82 23.82 7.23 18.39
C HIS A 82 24.67 8.39 18.95
N PRO A 83 26.00 8.37 18.74
CA PRO A 83 26.79 9.59 18.84
C PRO A 83 26.47 10.48 17.63
N ILE A 84 26.26 11.77 17.94
CA ILE A 84 26.23 12.89 16.99
C ILE A 84 27.62 13.02 16.36
#